data_AF-A0A8C5PF78-F1
#
_entry.id   AF-A0A8C5PF78-F1
#
_cell.length_a   1.000
_cell.length_b   1.000
_cell.length_c   1.000
_cell.angle_alpha   90.00
_cell.angle_beta   90.00
_cell.angle_gamma   90.00
#
_symmetry.space_group_name_H-M   'P 1'
#
loop_
_entity.id
_entity.type
_entity.pdbx_description
1 polymer ?
#
loop_
_entity_poly.entity_id
_entity_poly.type
_entity_poly.pdbx_seq_one_letter_code
_entity_poly.pdbx_strand_id
1 'polypeptide(L)'
;MSRLKTYGGDFFQAKLHSPKKKAGVTGQVKDYGNGSYLATFLLPWPGEAQVNVRLIHSIEAIAVLKDKRDKYPEKVYFNGYFKSLSVSEVTECNLKVSGKDICEYKDAATGEIWQCVRPKTLPCDSWRYHSAGGNRKVTNSFESALLSG
;
A
#
# COMPACT_ATOMS: atom_id res chain seq x y z
N MET A 1 -15.52 -22.08 -20.23
CA MET A 1 -14.28 -21.73 -20.96
C MET A 1 -13.91 -20.31 -20.58
N SER A 2 -12.69 -20.06 -20.11
CA SER A 2 -12.23 -18.69 -19.85
C SER A 2 -11.96 -17.98 -21.18
N ARG A 3 -12.36 -16.72 -21.28
CA ARG A 3 -12.06 -15.86 -22.44
C ARG A 3 -10.65 -15.31 -22.29
N LEU A 4 -9.78 -15.50 -23.28
CA LEU A 4 -8.46 -14.87 -23.27
C LEU A 4 -8.59 -13.34 -23.22
N LYS A 5 -7.76 -12.71 -22.40
CA LYS A 5 -7.61 -11.25 -22.41
C LYS A 5 -7.04 -10.80 -23.74
N THR A 6 -7.58 -9.70 -24.26
CA THR A 6 -7.18 -9.08 -25.53
C THR A 6 -6.51 -7.72 -25.32
N TYR A 7 -6.15 -7.39 -24.08
CA TYR A 7 -5.51 -6.14 -23.68
C TYR A 7 -4.48 -6.41 -22.58
N GLY A 8 -3.48 -5.53 -22.50
CA GLY A 8 -2.41 -5.59 -21.50
C GLY A 8 -2.68 -4.76 -20.24
N GLY A 9 -1.61 -4.38 -19.56
CA GLY A 9 -1.56 -3.52 -18.38
C GLY A 9 -1.43 -4.28 -17.06
N ASP A 10 -1.41 -5.61 -17.09
CA ASP A 10 -1.25 -6.40 -15.88
C ASP A 10 0.19 -6.31 -15.34
N PHE A 11 0.32 -6.26 -14.03
CA PHE A 11 1.61 -6.25 -13.36
C PHE A 11 2.06 -7.69 -13.06
N PHE A 12 3.02 -8.16 -13.85
CA PHE A 12 3.70 -9.44 -13.63
C PHE A 12 5.05 -9.23 -12.93
N GLN A 13 5.35 -10.10 -11.97
CA GLN A 13 6.69 -10.30 -11.43
C GLN A 13 7.28 -11.57 -12.03
N ALA A 14 8.44 -11.43 -12.68
CA ALA A 14 9.19 -12.53 -13.24
C ALA A 14 10.53 -12.64 -12.50
N LYS A 15 10.88 -13.82 -12.00
CA LYS A 15 12.18 -14.10 -11.39
C LYS A 15 12.78 -15.40 -11.89
N LEU A 16 14.09 -15.41 -12.05
CA LEU A 16 14.88 -16.62 -12.24
C LEU A 16 15.73 -16.81 -10.99
N HIS A 17 15.71 -18.00 -10.39
CA HIS A 17 16.41 -18.25 -9.13
C HIS A 17 16.91 -19.68 -9.02
N SER A 18 17.91 -19.89 -8.18
CA SER A 18 18.46 -21.21 -7.85
C SER A 18 18.50 -21.36 -6.33
N PRO A 19 17.59 -22.16 -5.73
CA PRO A 19 17.56 -22.36 -4.28
C PRO A 19 18.89 -22.93 -3.75
N LYS A 20 19.50 -23.88 -4.47
CA LYS A 20 20.79 -24.48 -4.12
C LYS A 20 21.92 -23.45 -4.02
N LYS A 21 21.95 -22.48 -4.94
CA LYS A 21 22.97 -21.41 -4.96
C LYS A 21 22.58 -20.18 -4.15
N LYS A 22 21.35 -20.12 -3.62
CA LYS A 22 20.77 -18.91 -2.98
C LYS A 22 20.92 -17.65 -3.85
N ALA A 23 20.79 -17.81 -5.16
CA ALA A 23 20.97 -16.76 -6.15
C ALA A 23 19.66 -16.50 -6.91
N GLY A 24 19.45 -15.25 -7.33
CA GLY A 24 18.26 -14.85 -8.08
C GLY A 24 18.48 -13.59 -8.91
N VAL A 25 17.78 -13.50 -10.02
CA VAL A 25 17.68 -12.29 -10.85
C VAL A 25 16.23 -12.00 -11.19
N THR A 26 15.91 -10.72 -11.31
CA THR A 26 14.61 -10.27 -11.79
C THR A 26 14.59 -10.31 -13.31
N GLY A 27 13.51 -10.86 -13.87
CA GLY A 27 13.26 -10.81 -15.32
C GLY A 27 12.63 -9.48 -15.72
N GLN A 28 12.98 -9.01 -16.92
CA GLN A 28 12.28 -7.89 -17.55
C GLN A 28 10.98 -8.42 -18.17
N VAL A 29 9.85 -7.78 -17.86
CA VAL A 29 8.56 -8.10 -18.50
C VAL A 29 8.22 -7.01 -19.50
N LYS A 30 8.01 -7.40 -20.76
CA LYS A 30 7.48 -6.55 -21.82
C LYS A 30 6.02 -6.94 -22.06
N ASP A 31 5.14 -5.96 -21.96
CA ASP A 31 3.73 -6.07 -22.34
C ASP A 31 3.56 -5.72 -23.82
N TYR A 32 2.87 -6.57 -24.58
CA TYR A 32 2.55 -6.32 -25.99
C TYR A 32 1.22 -5.58 -26.19
N GLY A 33 0.47 -5.33 -25.12
CA GLY A 33 -0.80 -4.60 -25.13
C GLY A 33 -1.98 -5.40 -25.67
N ASN A 34 -1.79 -6.66 -26.03
CA ASN A 34 -2.81 -7.55 -26.60
C ASN A 34 -3.17 -8.74 -25.70
N GLY A 35 -2.80 -8.67 -24.41
CA GLY A 35 -2.96 -9.76 -23.43
C GLY A 35 -1.80 -10.76 -23.41
N SER A 36 -0.79 -10.59 -24.27
CA SER A 36 0.44 -11.39 -24.26
C SER A 36 1.61 -10.60 -23.67
N TYR A 37 2.50 -11.32 -22.98
CA TYR A 37 3.67 -10.76 -22.30
C TYR A 37 4.92 -11.57 -22.63
N LEU A 38 6.07 -10.90 -22.72
CA LEU A 38 7.39 -11.53 -22.85
C LEU A 38 8.20 -11.29 -21.59
N ALA A 39 8.67 -12.36 -20.95
CA ALA A 39 9.62 -12.27 -19.84
C ALA A 39 11.04 -12.64 -20.33
N THR A 40 12.00 -11.75 -20.12
CA THR A 40 13.41 -11.92 -20.49
C THR A 40 14.29 -11.97 -19.25
N PHE A 41 15.23 -12.91 -19.20
CA PHE A 41 16.10 -13.14 -18.04
C PHE A 41 17.56 -13.14 -18.44
N LEU A 42 18.42 -12.64 -17.56
CA LEU A 42 19.85 -12.92 -17.61
C LEU A 42 20.11 -14.31 -17.02
N LEU A 43 21.11 -15.03 -17.55
CA LEU A 43 21.57 -16.32 -17.04
C LEU A 43 23.01 -16.19 -16.51
N PRO A 44 23.20 -15.66 -15.29
CA PRO A 44 24.54 -15.33 -14.82
C PRO A 44 25.28 -16.52 -14.18
N TRP A 45 24.67 -17.69 -14.06
CA TRP A 45 25.33 -18.89 -13.55
C TRP A 45 24.98 -20.15 -14.35
N PRO A 46 25.92 -21.12 -14.45
CA PRO A 46 25.62 -22.43 -14.98
C PRO A 46 24.91 -23.32 -13.95
N GLY A 47 24.18 -24.31 -14.47
CA GLY A 47 23.48 -25.33 -13.68
C GLY A 47 21.99 -25.06 -13.53
N GLU A 48 21.38 -25.72 -12.55
CA GLU A 48 19.93 -25.69 -12.35
C GLU A 48 19.43 -24.31 -11.90
N ALA A 49 18.43 -23.80 -12.64
CA ALA A 49 17.71 -22.58 -12.35
C ALA A 49 16.20 -22.80 -12.55
N GLN A 50 15.39 -22.07 -11.79
CA GLN A 50 13.94 -22.13 -11.82
C GLN A 50 13.38 -20.76 -12.16
N VAL A 51 12.50 -20.71 -13.16
CA VAL A 51 11.74 -19.52 -13.53
C VAL A 51 10.43 -19.51 -12.76
N ASN A 52 10.10 -18.38 -12.14
CA ASN A 52 8.81 -18.15 -11.51
C ASN A 52 8.23 -16.84 -12.04
N VAL A 53 7.08 -16.94 -12.69
CA VAL A 53 6.31 -15.80 -13.18
C VAL A 53 5.01 -15.77 -12.40
N ARG A 54 4.69 -14.62 -11.80
CA ARG A 54 3.47 -14.40 -11.02
C ARG A 54 2.76 -13.17 -11.55
N LEU A 55 1.46 -13.30 -11.80
CA LEU A 55 0.57 -12.15 -11.92
C LEU A 55 0.39 -11.57 -10.51
N ILE A 56 0.90 -10.36 -10.27
CA ILE A 56 0.77 -9.70 -8.97
C ILE A 56 -0.56 -8.95 -8.92
N HIS A 57 -0.81 -8.10 -9.91
CA HIS A 57 -2.09 -7.40 -10.02
C HIS A 57 -2.53 -7.35 -11.47
N SER A 58 -3.79 -7.67 -11.74
CA SER A 58 -4.38 -7.39 -13.04
C SER A 58 -4.54 -5.88 -13.24
N ILE A 59 -4.67 -5.42 -14.48
CA ILE A 59 -4.91 -3.98 -14.76
C ILE A 59 -6.17 -3.45 -14.08
N GLU A 60 -7.19 -4.30 -13.91
CA GLU A 60 -8.41 -3.96 -13.17
C GLU A 60 -8.13 -3.76 -11.68
N ALA A 61 -7.34 -4.64 -11.07
CA ALA A 61 -6.88 -4.49 -9.69
C ALA A 61 -6.05 -3.21 -9.51
N ILE A 62 -5.14 -2.91 -10.46
CA ILE A 62 -4.34 -1.67 -10.45
C ILE A 62 -5.24 -0.44 -10.56
N ALA A 63 -6.26 -0.47 -11.43
CA ALA A 63 -7.21 0.61 -11.58
C ALA A 63 -7.99 0.87 -10.27
N VAL A 64 -8.42 -0.20 -9.59
CA VAL A 64 -9.04 -0.11 -8.25
C VAL A 64 -8.06 0.51 -7.25
N LEU A 65 -6.83 0.01 -7.17
CA LEU A 65 -5.82 0.55 -6.25
C LEU A 65 -5.59 2.05 -6.47
N LYS A 66 -5.47 2.48 -7.73
CA LYS A 66 -5.30 3.90 -8.08
C LYS A 66 -6.52 4.73 -7.68
N ASP A 67 -7.72 4.27 -8.00
CA ASP A 67 -8.97 4.95 -7.61
C ASP A 67 -9.08 5.09 -6.09
N LYS A 68 -8.84 4.02 -5.33
CA LYS A 68 -8.90 4.07 -3.86
C LYS A 68 -7.79 4.90 -3.25
N ARG A 69 -6.62 4.97 -3.89
CA ARG A 69 -5.53 5.86 -3.47
C ARG A 69 -5.96 7.32 -3.57
N ASP A 70 -6.51 7.69 -4.72
CA ASP A 70 -6.75 9.08 -5.07
C ASP A 70 -8.05 9.62 -4.43
N LYS A 71 -9.11 8.81 -4.33
CA LYS A 71 -10.41 9.22 -3.75
C LYS A 71 -10.52 9.08 -2.24
N TYR A 72 -9.81 8.13 -1.64
CA TYR A 72 -9.88 7.84 -0.21
C TYR A 72 -8.48 7.90 0.43
N PRO A 73 -7.83 9.08 0.45
CA PRO A 73 -6.54 9.25 1.12
C PRO A 73 -6.63 8.89 2.62
N GLU A 74 -7.78 9.13 3.24
CA GLU A 74 -8.08 8.81 4.64
C GLU A 74 -8.38 7.33 4.90
N LYS A 75 -8.35 6.46 3.88
CA LYS A 75 -8.56 5.02 4.09
C LYS A 75 -7.54 4.43 5.08
N VAL A 76 -6.35 5.01 5.19
CA VAL A 76 -5.39 4.68 6.25
C VAL A 76 -5.51 5.79 7.28
N TYR A 77 -5.68 5.43 8.56
CA TYR A 77 -5.71 6.40 9.65
C TYR A 77 -4.70 6.03 10.73
N PHE A 78 -4.29 7.05 11.47
CA PHE A 78 -3.30 6.97 12.53
C PHE A 78 -3.96 7.33 13.85
N ASN A 79 -3.34 6.93 14.96
CA ASN A 79 -3.75 7.31 16.30
C ASN A 79 -2.75 8.32 16.87
N GLY A 80 -3.25 9.40 17.44
CA GLY A 80 -2.48 10.37 18.21
C GLY A 80 -2.68 10.18 19.69
N TYR A 81 -1.60 10.25 20.45
CA TYR A 81 -1.61 10.04 21.89
C TYR A 81 -1.33 11.35 22.60
N PHE A 82 -2.28 11.78 23.42
CA PHE A 82 -2.24 13.00 24.20
C PHE A 82 -2.15 12.63 25.68
N LYS A 83 -1.22 13.27 26.41
CA LYS A 83 -0.98 12.96 27.82
C LYS A 83 -0.74 14.21 28.64
N SER A 84 -1.49 14.35 29.73
CA SER A 84 -1.21 15.33 30.78
C SER A 84 -1.45 14.69 32.14
N LEU A 85 -0.44 14.77 33.02
CA LEU A 85 -0.48 14.16 34.36
C LEU A 85 -0.94 12.68 34.30
N SER A 86 -2.06 12.36 34.92
CA SER A 86 -2.68 11.02 34.96
C SER A 86 -3.71 10.77 33.85
N VAL A 87 -3.99 11.74 32.99
CA VAL A 87 -4.98 11.63 31.91
C VAL A 87 -4.27 11.32 30.59
N SER A 88 -4.78 10.32 29.88
CA SER A 88 -4.36 9.98 28.52
C SER A 88 -5.58 9.89 27.63
N GLU A 89 -5.52 10.53 26.47
CA GLU A 89 -6.53 10.43 25.43
C GLU A 89 -5.89 9.95 24.12
N VAL A 90 -6.65 9.18 23.35
CA VAL A 90 -6.26 8.73 22.02
C VAL A 90 -7.30 9.23 21.04
N THR A 91 -6.85 9.94 20.01
CA THR A 91 -7.72 10.43 18.96
C THR A 91 -7.17 10.06 17.59
N GLU A 92 -8.05 10.13 16.59
CA GLU A 92 -7.66 9.83 15.22
C GLU A 92 -6.84 10.97 14.62
N CYS A 93 -5.80 10.60 13.88
CA CYS A 93 -4.87 11.47 13.18
C CYS A 93 -4.74 11.09 11.71
N ASN A 94 -4.42 12.08 10.89
CA ASN A 94 -4.01 11.88 9.51
C ASN A 94 -3.19 13.08 9.00
N LEU A 95 -2.60 12.96 7.82
CA LEU A 95 -1.98 14.11 7.14
C LEU A 95 -3.02 15.19 6.78
N LYS A 96 -4.27 14.79 6.55
CA LYS A 96 -5.40 15.69 6.34
C LYS A 96 -6.68 15.13 6.95
N VAL A 97 -7.32 15.89 7.83
CA VAL A 97 -8.59 15.54 8.48
C VAL A 97 -9.65 16.58 8.11
N SER A 98 -10.71 16.16 7.42
CA SER A 98 -11.78 17.06 6.95
C SER A 98 -12.92 17.19 7.98
N GLY A 99 -13.40 18.41 8.21
CA GLY A 99 -14.69 18.68 8.87
C GLY A 99 -14.76 18.39 10.37
N LYS A 100 -13.61 18.35 11.07
CA LYS A 100 -13.55 18.14 12.53
C LYS A 100 -12.79 19.28 13.20
N ASP A 101 -13.07 19.54 14.47
CA ASP A 101 -12.17 20.35 15.30
C ASP A 101 -10.86 19.57 15.49
N ILE A 102 -9.75 20.18 15.04
CA ILE A 102 -8.45 19.52 14.95
C ILE A 102 -7.37 20.26 15.73
N CYS A 103 -6.40 19.49 16.17
CA CYS A 103 -5.09 19.91 16.59
C CYS A 103 -4.10 19.67 15.44
N GLU A 104 -3.27 20.65 15.13
CA GLU A 104 -2.11 20.46 14.26
C GLU A 104 -0.86 20.38 15.11
N TYR A 105 -0.01 19.40 14.84
CA TYR A 105 1.34 19.36 15.39
C TYR A 105 2.34 18.95 14.32
N LYS A 106 3.59 19.39 14.52
CA LYS A 106 4.71 19.03 13.66
C LYS A 106 5.46 17.87 14.31
N ASP A 107 5.54 16.74 13.61
CA ASP A 107 6.37 15.63 14.05
C ASP A 107 7.84 16.05 14.05
N ALA A 108 8.52 15.86 15.18
CA ALA A 108 9.90 16.33 15.33
C ALA A 108 10.91 15.50 14.53
N ALA A 109 10.61 14.24 14.22
CA ALA A 109 11.49 13.34 13.50
C ALA A 109 11.36 13.51 11.98
N THR A 110 10.13 13.64 11.46
CA THR A 110 9.87 13.75 10.01
C THR A 110 9.68 15.19 9.54
N GLY A 111 9.34 16.10 10.44
CA GLY A 111 8.95 17.47 10.11
C GLY A 111 7.56 17.60 9.49
N GLU A 112 6.82 16.51 9.36
CA GLU A 112 5.47 16.48 8.78
C GLU A 112 4.45 17.10 9.74
N ILE A 113 3.48 17.81 9.18
CA ILE A 113 2.34 18.33 9.94
C ILE A 113 1.25 17.27 9.95
N TRP A 114 0.85 16.88 11.15
CA TRP A 114 -0.23 15.94 11.39
C TRP A 114 -1.44 16.69 11.94
N GLN A 115 -2.60 16.30 11.43
CA GLN A 115 -3.89 16.79 11.89
C GLN A 115 -4.58 15.70 12.68
N CYS A 116 -4.95 15.99 13.92
CA CYS A 116 -5.63 15.05 14.80
C CYS A 116 -6.90 15.64 15.35
N VAL A 117 -7.92 14.80 15.52
CA VAL A 117 -9.16 15.23 16.17
C VAL A 117 -8.81 15.73 17.57
N ARG A 118 -9.33 16.90 17.95
CA ARG A 118 -9.08 17.46 19.28
C ARG A 118 -9.53 16.48 20.37
N PRO A 119 -8.68 16.19 21.37
CA PRO A 119 -9.08 15.39 22.53
C PRO A 119 -10.19 16.08 23.31
N LYS A 120 -11.00 15.30 24.03
CA LYS A 120 -12.20 15.84 24.69
C LYS A 120 -11.86 16.75 25.86
N THR A 121 -10.78 16.45 26.57
CA THR A 121 -10.41 17.13 27.81
C THR A 121 -9.01 17.73 27.74
N LEU A 122 -8.09 17.08 27.03
CA LEU A 122 -6.71 17.52 26.93
C LEU A 122 -6.51 18.62 25.88
N PRO A 123 -5.58 19.56 26.12
CA PRO A 123 -5.20 20.56 25.12
C PRO A 123 -4.31 19.95 24.02
N CYS A 124 -4.23 20.62 22.86
CA CYS A 124 -3.49 20.13 21.69
C CYS A 124 -1.98 19.96 21.92
N ASP A 125 -1.37 20.78 22.76
CA ASP A 125 0.05 20.76 23.12
C ASP A 125 0.42 19.57 24.03
N SER A 126 -0.57 18.87 24.58
CA SER A 126 -0.37 17.63 25.31
C SER A 126 -0.05 16.42 24.41
N TRP A 127 0.04 16.63 23.10
CA TRP A 127 0.44 15.61 22.14
C TRP A 127 1.83 15.01 22.49
N ARG A 128 2.01 13.71 22.24
CA ARG A 128 3.26 12.99 22.55
C ARG A 128 3.84 12.25 21.37
N TYR A 129 3.03 11.44 20.71
CA TYR A 129 3.44 10.63 19.57
C TYR A 129 2.20 10.18 18.79
N HIS A 130 2.44 9.61 17.62
CA HIS A 130 1.43 8.93 16.83
C HIS A 130 1.85 7.50 16.52
N SER A 131 0.88 6.66 16.16
CA SER A 131 1.13 5.29 15.70
C SER A 131 0.17 4.93 14.57
N ALA A 132 0.46 3.84 13.87
CA ALA A 132 -0.49 3.26 12.93
C ALA A 132 -1.80 2.93 13.65
N GLY A 133 -2.92 3.41 13.11
CA GLY A 133 -4.25 3.09 13.60
C GLY A 133 -4.77 1.87 12.86
N GLY A 134 -5.24 2.08 11.64
CA GLY A 134 -5.76 1.00 10.82
C GLY A 134 -6.21 1.42 9.43
N ASN A 135 -6.93 0.50 8.77
CA ASN A 135 -7.45 0.68 7.43
C ASN A 135 -8.97 0.65 7.44
N ARG A 136 -9.59 1.60 6.75
CA ARG A 136 -11.02 1.64 6.45
C ARG A 136 -11.29 0.76 5.24
N LYS A 137 -12.37 -0.02 5.31
CA LYS A 137 -12.85 -0.77 4.16
C LYS A 137 -13.51 0.20 3.17
N VAL A 138 -12.77 0.53 2.11
CA VAL A 138 -13.23 1.41 1.01
C VAL A 138 -13.52 0.63 -0.29
N THR A 139 -13.40 -0.70 -0.22
CA THR A 139 -13.65 -1.60 -1.34
C THR A 139 -14.96 -2.36 -1.16
N ASN A 140 -15.65 -2.60 -2.27
CA ASN A 140 -16.76 -3.55 -2.33
C ASN A 140 -16.25 -5.01 -2.44
N SER A 141 -17.17 -5.98 -2.44
CA SER A 141 -16.82 -7.41 -2.49
C SER A 141 -16.07 -7.81 -3.76
N PHE A 142 -16.46 -7.26 -4.92
CA PHE A 142 -15.82 -7.53 -6.20
C PHE A 142 -14.40 -6.95 -6.26
N GLU A 143 -14.24 -5.69 -5.84
CA GLU A 143 -12.94 -5.03 -5.75
C GLU A 143 -12.02 -5.79 -4.78
N SER A 144 -12.52 -6.22 -3.62
CA SER A 144 -11.74 -7.03 -2.68
C SER A 144 -11.28 -8.35 -3.30
N ALA A 145 -12.10 -9.00 -4.13
CA ALA A 145 -11.72 -10.24 -4.81
C ALA A 145 -10.63 -10.02 -5.86
N LEU A 146 -10.61 -8.86 -6.53
CA LEU A 146 -9.52 -8.50 -7.46
C LEU A 146 -8.18 -8.28 -6.74
N LEU A 147 -8.22 -7.87 -5.47
CA LEU A 147 -7.02 -7.55 -4.68
C LEU A 147 -6.52 -8.72 -3.83
N SER A 148 -7.26 -9.82 -3.72
CA SER A 148 -6.91 -10.99 -2.91
C SER A 148 -6.00 -12.02 -3.62
N GLY A 149 -5.39 -11.64 -4.74
CA GLY A 149 -4.54 -12.49 -5.56
C GLY A 149 -3.18 -12.84 -4.95
#